data_AF-A0A3N2JJT2-F1
#
_entry.id   AF-A0A3N2JJT2-F1
#
_cell.length_a   1.000
_cell.length_b   1.000
_cell.length_c   1.000
_cell.angle_alpha   90.00
_cell.angle_beta   90.00
_cell.angle_gamma   90.00
#
_symmetry.space_group_name_H-M   'P 1'
#
loop_
_entity.id
_entity.type
_entity.pdbx_description
1 polymer ?
#
loop_
_entity_poly.entity_id
_entity_poly.type
_entity_poly.pdbx_seq_one_letter_code
_entity_poly.pdbx_strand_id
1 'polypeptide(L)' 'MDVTLDTPYGTRTVDDVAPGASAYQSFTVRGTPGAGAATVSARASGGDGPTTTLAAAYAARAC' A
#
# COMPACT_ATOMS: atom_id res chain seq x y z
N MET A 1 11.71 1.04 7.45
CA MET A 1 11.41 1.02 6.00
C MET A 1 10.19 1.88 5.79
N ASP A 2 10.19 2.74 4.79
CA ASP A 2 9.01 3.53 4.47
C ASP A 2 8.21 2.79 3.41
N VAL A 3 6.92 2.59 3.66
CA VAL A 3 6.01 1.86 2.76
C VAL A 3 4.93 2.81 2.28
N THR A 4 4.91 3.06 0.99
CA THR A 4 3.84 3.81 0.32
C THR A 4 2.85 2.84 -0.30
N LEU A 5 1.60 2.94 0.12
CA LEU A 5 0.46 2.22 -0.43
C LEU A 5 -0.32 3.18 -1.32
N ASP A 6 -0.34 2.89 -2.61
CA ASP A 6 -1.10 3.64 -3.60
C ASP A 6 -2.26 2.80 -4.12
N THR A 7 -3.46 3.34 -3.97
CA THR A 7 -4.70 2.67 -4.40
C THR A 7 -5.61 3.67 -5.09
N PRO A 8 -6.58 3.21 -5.91
CA PRO A 8 -7.59 4.09 -6.50
C PRO A 8 -8.40 4.90 -5.47
N TYR A 9 -8.38 4.47 -4.21
CA TYR A 9 -9.13 5.09 -3.10
C TYR A 9 -8.29 6.04 -2.25
N GLY A 10 -7.00 6.18 -2.57
CA GLY A 10 -6.07 7.08 -1.91
C GLY A 10 -4.67 6.50 -1.77
N THR A 11 -3.76 7.39 -1.40
CA THR A 11 -2.34 7.09 -1.19
C THR A 11 -1.99 7.32 0.28
N ARG A 12 -1.24 6.41 0.89
CA ARG A 12 -0.77 6.53 2.27
C ARG A 12 0.67 6.04 2.40
N THR A 13 1.49 6.82 3.09
CA THR A 13 2.83 6.40 3.49
C THR A 13 2.82 5.99 4.97
N VAL A 14 3.48 4.88 5.27
CA VAL A 14 3.76 4.40 6.62
C VAL A 14 5.28 4.41 6.78
N ASP A 15 5.77 5.30 7.64
CA ASP A 15 7.19 5.48 7.89
C ASP A 15 7.70 4.48 8.94
N ASP A 16 9.01 4.24 8.94
CA ASP A 16 9.73 3.50 10.00
C ASP A 16 9.19 2.09 10.32
N VAL A 17 8.69 1.38 9.32
CA VAL A 17 8.29 -0.03 9.46
C VAL A 17 9.52 -0.88 9.76
N ALA A 18 9.53 -1.51 10.93
CA ALA A 18 10.61 -2.40 11.35
C ALA A 18 10.67 -3.66 10.46
N PRO A 19 11.86 -4.26 10.24
CA PRO A 19 11.97 -5.53 9.51
C PRO A 19 11.13 -6.62 10.16
N GLY A 20 10.32 -7.34 9.37
CA GLY A 20 9.40 -8.38 9.86
C GLY A 20 8.12 -7.85 10.52
N ALA A 21 7.98 -6.54 10.72
CA ALA A 21 6.72 -5.93 11.11
C ALA A 21 5.80 -5.75 9.89
N SER A 22 4.50 -5.61 10.15
CA SER A 22 3.49 -5.37 9.11
C SER A 22 2.91 -3.98 9.23
N ALA A 23 2.84 -3.25 8.12
CA ALA A 23 2.07 -2.02 8.02
C ALA A 23 0.66 -2.34 7.52
N TYR A 24 -0.35 -2.08 8.35
CA TYR A 24 -1.74 -2.25 7.98
C TYR A 24 -2.40 -0.89 7.74
N GLN A 25 -3.02 -0.73 6.57
CA GLN A 25 -3.80 0.45 6.23
C GLN A 25 -5.08 0.04 5.52
N SER A 26 -6.22 0.52 6.03
CA SER A 26 -7.52 0.41 5.38
C SER A 26 -7.86 1.71 4.67
N PHE A 27 -8.45 1.61 3.47
CA PHE A 27 -8.98 2.77 2.74
C PHE A 27 -10.50 2.74 2.79
N THR A 28 -11.10 3.85 3.23
CA THR A 28 -12.56 4.00 3.25
C THR A 28 -13.06 4.27 1.83
N VAL A 29 -13.91 3.38 1.32
CA VAL A 29 -14.54 3.51 0.00
C VAL A 29 -15.98 4.01 0.18
N ARG A 30 -16.36 5.03 -0.60
CA ARG A 30 -17.76 5.46 -0.71
C ARG A 30 -18.41 4.68 -1.87
N GLY A 31 -19.08 3.57 -1.57
CA GLY A 31 -19.73 2.69 -2.55
C GLY A 31 -19.14 1.28 -2.60
N THR A 32 -19.48 0.52 -3.65
CA THR A 32 -18.96 -0.84 -3.85
C THR A 32 -17.54 -0.80 -4.41
N PRO A 33 -16.53 -1.40 -3.73
CA PRO A 33 -15.18 -1.45 -4.27
C PRO A 33 -15.12 -2.43 -5.47
N GLY A 34 -14.70 -1.93 -6.62
CA GLY A 34 -14.43 -2.73 -7.81
C GLY A 34 -13.13 -3.53 -7.69
N ALA A 35 -12.86 -4.42 -8.64
CA ALA A 35 -11.56 -5.09 -8.74
C ALA A 35 -10.49 -4.08 -9.19
N GLY A 36 -9.25 -4.26 -8.72
CA GLY A 36 -8.16 -3.35 -9.06
C GLY A 36 -6.80 -3.87 -8.60
N ALA A 37 -5.80 -2.98 -8.60
CA ALA A 37 -4.48 -3.26 -8.07
C ALA A 37 -4.05 -2.16 -7.11
N ALA A 38 -3.45 -2.56 -5.99
CA ALA A 38 -2.76 -1.68 -5.06
C ALA A 38 -1.26 -1.70 -5.39
N THR A 39 -0.66 -0.53 -5.60
CA THR A 39 0.78 -0.41 -5.81
C THR A 39 1.45 -0.16 -4.48
N VAL A 40 2.35 -1.05 -4.09
CA VAL A 40 3.12 -0.96 -2.84
C VAL A 40 4.56 -0.63 -3.19
N SER A 41 5.05 0.51 -2.71
CA SER A 41 6.43 0.93 -2.87
C SER A 41 7.11 0.93 -1.51
N ALA A 42 8.14 0.09 -1.34
CA ALA A 42 8.93 0.02 -0.12
C ALA A 42 10.34 0.58 -0.36
N ARG A 43 10.82 1.42 0.55
CA ARG A 43 12.18 1.97 0.52
C ARG A 43 12.82 1.97 1.91
N ALA A 44 14.14 2.11 1.95
CA ALA A 44 14.84 2.34 3.21
C ALA A 44 14.42 3.68 3.84
N SER A 45 14.24 3.69 5.15
CA SER A 45 13.92 4.92 5.89
C SER A 45 15.11 5.88 5.80
N GLY A 46 14.83 7.16 5.50
CA GLY A 46 15.86 8.16 5.20
C GLY A 46 16.10 8.42 3.71
N GLY A 47 15.47 7.67 2.81
CA GLY A 47 15.31 8.06 1.39
C GLY A 47 16.40 7.65 0.40
N ASP A 48 17.60 7.25 0.85
CA ASP A 48 18.73 6.95 -0.04
C ASP A 48 18.82 5.48 -0.52
N GLY A 49 17.79 4.67 -0.27
CA GLY A 49 17.76 3.25 -0.62
C GLY A 49 17.01 2.93 -1.93
N PRO A 50 17.26 1.75 -2.53
CA PRO A 50 16.48 1.28 -3.68
C PRO A 50 14.99 1.18 -3.30
N THR A 51 14.12 1.61 -4.21
CA THR A 51 12.67 1.45 -4.07
C THR A 51 12.24 0.15 -4.73
N THR A 52 11.54 -0.69 -3.99
CA THR A 52 10.91 -1.91 -4.50
C THR A 52 9.44 -1.66 -4.68
N THR A 53 8.93 -1.85 -5.90
CA THR A 53 7.52 -1.65 -6.23
C THR A 53 6.85 -2.99 -6.53
N LEU A 54 5.69 -3.23 -5.93
CA LEU A 54 4.89 -4.43 -6.13
C LEU A 54 3.43 -4.03 -6.42
N ALA A 55 2.84 -4.59 -7.47
CA ALA A 55 1.41 -4.49 -7.71
C ALA A 55 0.69 -5.70 -7.08
N ALA A 56 -0.17 -5.44 -6.11
CA ALA A 56 -1.02 -6.44 -5.48
C ALA A 56 -2.45 -6.32 -6.03
N ALA A 57 -2.86 -7.29 -6.86
CA ALA A 57 -4.22 -7.34 -7.36
C ALA A 57 -5.22 -7.67 -6.24
N TYR A 58 -6.37 -7.01 -6.24
CA TYR A 58 -7.47 -7.29 -5.32
C TYR A 58 -8.78 -7.45 -6.10
N ALA A 59 -9.59 -8.43 -5.67
CA ALA A 59 -10.89 -8.69 -6.27
C ALA A 59 -11.94 -7.69 -5.79
N ALA A 60 -12.97 -7.47 -6.62
CA ALA A 60 -14.17 -6.77 -6.18
C ALA A 60 -14.80 -7.55 -5.01
N ARG A 61 -15.29 -6.83 -3.99
CA ARG A 61 -16.07 -7.48 -2.93
C ARG A 61 -17.49 -7.73 -3.45
N ALA A 62 -17.83 -8.99 -3.67
CA ALA A 62 -19.22 -9.41 -3.79
C ALA A 62 -19.75 -9.72 -2.39
N CYS A 63 -20.88 -9.11 -2.02
CA CYS A 63 -21.64 -9.46 -0.82
C CYS A 63 -22.55 -10.66 -1.10
#